data_AF-A0A962YCG5-F1
#
_entry.id   AF-A0A962YCG5-F1
#
_cell.length_a   1.000
_cell.length_b   1.000
_cell.length_c   1.000
_cell.angle_alpha   90.00
_cell.angle_beta   90.00
_cell.angle_gamma   90.00
#
_symmetry.space_group_name_H-M   'P 1'
#
loop_
_entity.id
_entity.type
_entity.pdbx_description
1 polymer ?
#
loop_
_entity_poly.entity_id
_entity_poly.type
_entity_poly.pdbx_seq_one_letter_code
_entity_poly.pdbx_strand_id
1 'polypeptide(L)'
;MQAKQSTAQNSSRRSFLKAGAATAAVASVGFPMISRAQTVTIKMQGAWGAKDIFNDMAMQYVDRVNKMSGGRLKIDYLVAGSVVQPFQVQDAVHKGVLDAGHHVTAYWYGKNKAASLFGTGPVFGTNASQILAWIQYGGGQEMYRELIQDVLGLNLVGFFCMPMPTQPLGWFKKEITSVDDMKGLKYRTVGLAT
;
A
#
# COMPACT_ATOMS: atom_id res chain seq x y z
N MET A 1 18.59 80.54 -25.96
CA MET A 1 19.18 79.18 -25.95
C MET A 1 20.40 79.20 -25.04
N GLN A 2 20.35 78.56 -23.87
CA GLN A 2 21.52 78.11 -23.09
C GLN A 2 21.00 77.21 -21.95
N ALA A 3 21.33 75.92 -21.99
CA ALA A 3 20.98 74.95 -20.95
C ALA A 3 22.22 74.64 -20.11
N LYS A 4 22.08 74.68 -18.77
CA LYS A 4 23.11 74.28 -17.80
C LYS A 4 23.22 72.75 -17.72
N GLN A 5 24.46 72.27 -17.67
CA GLN A 5 24.88 70.88 -17.54
C GLN A 5 24.50 70.28 -16.17
N SER A 6 24.13 68.99 -16.17
CA SER A 6 24.09 68.13 -14.99
C SER A 6 25.25 67.12 -15.07
N THR A 7 26.05 67.06 -14.02
CA THR A 7 27.21 66.17 -13.85
C THR A 7 26.79 64.77 -13.41
N ALA A 8 27.16 63.73 -14.16
CA ALA A 8 27.07 62.34 -13.71
C ALA A 8 28.39 61.90 -13.04
N GLN A 9 28.34 61.56 -11.74
CA GLN A 9 29.45 60.92 -11.03
C GLN A 9 29.59 59.45 -11.49
N ASN A 10 30.78 59.10 -11.97
CA ASN A 10 31.11 57.78 -12.47
C ASN A 10 31.57 56.88 -11.31
N SER A 11 30.67 56.12 -10.68
CA SER A 11 31.07 55.16 -9.64
C SER A 11 31.61 53.88 -10.30
N SER A 12 32.90 53.64 -10.11
CA SER A 12 33.62 52.48 -10.66
C SER A 12 33.24 51.21 -9.89
N ARG A 13 32.67 50.23 -10.61
CA ARG A 13 32.32 48.87 -10.15
C ARG A 13 33.48 48.09 -9.51
N ARG A 14 34.71 48.61 -9.58
CA ARG A 14 35.92 47.97 -9.05
C ARG A 14 36.14 48.20 -7.55
N SER A 15 35.43 49.14 -6.90
CA SER A 15 35.53 49.35 -5.45
C SER A 15 34.74 48.31 -4.64
N PHE A 16 33.66 47.77 -5.20
CA PHE A 16 32.81 46.77 -4.52
C PHE A 16 33.47 45.40 -4.36
N LEU A 17 34.40 45.03 -5.25
CA LEU A 17 35.12 43.76 -5.17
C LEU A 17 36.24 43.73 -4.11
N LYS A 18 36.71 44.90 -3.64
CA LYS A 18 37.73 44.97 -2.58
C LYS A 18 37.13 44.96 -1.16
N ALA A 19 35.86 45.30 -1.00
CA ALA A 19 35.18 45.29 0.30
C ALA A 19 34.65 43.90 0.72
N GLY A 20 34.49 42.96 -0.23
CA GLY A 20 33.98 41.62 0.05
C GLY A 20 35.02 40.59 0.52
N ALA A 21 36.31 40.93 0.48
CA ALA A 21 37.40 39.98 0.76
C ALA A 21 37.82 39.91 2.24
N ALA A 22 37.27 40.76 3.12
CA ALA A 22 37.70 40.84 4.53
C ALA A 22 36.75 40.16 5.54
N THR A 23 35.65 39.54 5.10
CA THR A 23 34.68 38.85 5.97
C THR A 23 34.56 37.35 5.72
N ALA A 24 35.45 36.75 4.92
CA ALA A 24 35.43 35.32 4.59
C ALA A 24 36.21 34.43 5.57
N ALA A 25 36.22 34.77 6.87
CA ALA A 25 36.89 33.97 7.90
C ALA A 25 36.02 33.75 9.15
N VAL A 26 34.70 33.63 8.98
CA VAL A 26 33.80 33.14 10.03
C VAL A 26 33.27 31.78 9.62
N ALA A 27 33.96 30.75 10.11
CA ALA A 27 33.48 29.40 10.36
C ALA A 27 32.54 28.81 9.29
N SER A 28 33.13 28.14 8.29
CA SER A 28 32.47 26.97 7.68
C SER A 28 32.43 25.86 8.73
N VAL A 29 31.59 26.01 9.76
CA VAL A 29 31.12 24.86 10.51
C VAL A 29 30.36 24.05 9.48
N GLY A 30 30.96 22.95 9.02
CA GLY A 30 30.28 22.01 8.15
C GLY A 30 29.06 21.50 8.89
N PHE A 31 27.91 22.14 8.67
CA PHE A 31 26.64 21.52 9.00
C PHE A 31 26.66 20.20 8.24
N PRO A 32 26.47 19.05 8.93
CA PRO A 32 26.33 17.80 8.19
C PRO A 32 25.22 18.03 7.17
N MET A 33 25.51 17.80 5.88
CA MET A 33 24.45 17.62 4.91
C MET A 33 23.62 16.45 5.42
N ILE A 34 22.54 16.75 6.13
CA ILE A 34 21.53 15.77 6.46
C ILE A 34 20.90 15.45 5.12
N SER A 35 21.43 14.42 4.44
CA SER A 35 20.78 13.78 3.32
C SER A 35 19.44 13.29 3.84
N ARG A 36 18.38 14.08 3.63
CA ARG A 36 17.02 13.59 3.80
C ARG A 36 16.81 12.65 2.63
N ALA A 37 16.96 11.35 2.89
CA ALA A 37 16.57 10.32 1.94
C ALA A 37 15.20 10.68 1.36
N GLN A 38 15.10 10.75 0.03
CA GLN A 38 13.86 11.09 -0.67
C GLN A 38 12.75 10.15 -0.17
N THR A 39 11.62 10.72 0.24
CA THR A 39 10.47 9.92 0.64
C THR A 39 10.01 9.07 -0.53
N VAL A 40 10.07 7.75 -0.38
CA VAL A 40 9.48 6.82 -1.34
C VAL A 40 7.98 6.85 -1.15
N THR A 41 7.22 7.15 -2.20
CA THR A 41 5.77 7.09 -2.18
C THR A 41 5.30 5.82 -2.89
N ILE A 42 4.53 5.00 -2.19
CA ILE A 42 3.92 3.77 -2.70
C ILE A 42 2.45 4.05 -2.97
N LYS A 43 2.04 3.97 -4.23
CA LYS A 43 0.65 4.08 -4.63
C LYS A 43 -0.06 2.73 -4.42
N MET A 44 -0.96 2.68 -3.45
CA MET A 44 -1.67 1.47 -3.07
C MET A 44 -3.16 1.61 -3.33
N GLN A 45 -3.80 0.61 -3.93
CA GLN A 45 -5.27 0.57 -4.05
C GLN A 45 -5.86 -0.61 -3.25
N GLY A 46 -6.93 -0.37 -2.49
CA GLY A 46 -7.75 -1.43 -1.90
C GLY A 46 -8.78 -2.01 -2.87
N ALA A 47 -9.28 -3.22 -2.59
CA ALA A 47 -10.46 -3.78 -3.27
C ALA A 47 -11.78 -3.46 -2.57
N TRP A 48 -11.78 -2.52 -1.62
CA TRP A 48 -12.89 -2.25 -0.72
C TRP A 48 -13.54 -0.91 -1.04
N GLY A 49 -14.87 -0.84 -0.92
CA GLY A 49 -15.59 0.42 -0.98
C GLY A 49 -15.26 1.31 0.22
N ALA A 50 -15.42 2.62 0.08
CA ALA A 50 -15.01 3.58 1.11
C ALA A 50 -15.69 3.39 2.49
N LYS A 51 -16.86 2.73 2.54
CA LYS A 51 -17.63 2.46 3.77
C LYS A 51 -17.47 1.01 4.27
N ASP A 52 -16.62 0.22 3.63
CA ASP A 52 -16.37 -1.16 4.01
C ASP A 52 -15.44 -1.21 5.23
N ILE A 53 -15.72 -2.10 6.19
CA ILE A 53 -14.85 -2.31 7.35
C ILE A 53 -13.43 -2.72 6.92
N PHE A 54 -13.28 -3.43 5.80
CA PHE A 54 -11.97 -3.79 5.27
C PHE A 54 -11.20 -2.57 4.74
N ASN A 55 -11.90 -1.51 4.32
CA ASN A 55 -11.26 -0.23 3.98
C ASN A 55 -10.70 0.44 5.23
N ASP A 56 -11.45 0.44 6.34
CA ASP A 56 -10.97 0.99 7.61
C ASP A 56 -9.74 0.24 8.11
N MET A 57 -9.73 -1.09 8.00
CA MET A 57 -8.56 -1.91 8.34
C MET A 57 -7.35 -1.59 7.44
N ALA A 58 -7.57 -1.40 6.13
CA ALA A 58 -6.51 -1.00 5.21
C ALA A 58 -5.95 0.39 5.57
N MET A 59 -6.80 1.36 5.89
CA MET A 59 -6.39 2.69 6.33
C MET A 59 -5.61 2.64 7.65
N GLN A 60 -6.02 1.79 8.61
CA GLN A 60 -5.26 1.61 9.85
C GLN A 60 -3.85 1.06 9.60
N TYR A 61 -3.70 0.14 8.64
CA TYR A 61 -2.38 -0.34 8.22
C TYR A 61 -1.55 0.79 7.61
N VAL A 62 -2.12 1.55 6.67
CA VAL A 62 -1.48 2.70 6.01
C VAL A 62 -1.02 3.74 7.03
N ASP A 63 -1.89 4.08 7.99
CA ASP A 63 -1.59 5.03 9.06
C ASP A 63 -0.42 4.57 9.93
N ARG A 64 -0.39 3.28 10.30
CA ARG A 64 0.73 2.73 11.08
C ARG A 64 2.04 2.81 10.31
N VAL A 65 2.04 2.39 9.04
CA VAL A 65 3.23 2.46 8.19
C VAL A 65 3.72 3.90 8.05
N ASN A 66 2.82 4.84 7.74
CA ASN A 66 3.16 6.25 7.54
C ASN A 66 3.68 6.92 8.84
N LYS A 67 3.13 6.56 10.01
CA LYS A 67 3.59 7.07 11.32
C LYS A 67 4.96 6.49 11.69
N MET A 68 5.19 5.21 11.41
CA MET A 68 6.41 4.50 11.79
C MET A 68 7.57 4.70 10.79
N SER A 69 7.30 5.18 9.58
CA SER A 69 8.32 5.31 8.54
C SER A 69 9.37 6.40 8.79
N GLY A 70 9.09 7.32 9.73
CA GLY A 70 9.92 8.51 9.95
C GLY A 70 9.99 9.42 8.73
N GLY A 71 8.97 9.38 7.85
CA GLY A 71 8.90 10.16 6.63
C GLY A 71 9.72 9.60 5.45
N ARG A 72 10.40 8.46 5.61
CA ARG A 72 11.18 7.82 4.52
C ARG A 72 10.30 7.05 3.53
N LEU A 73 9.12 6.63 3.99
CA LEU A 73 8.13 5.90 3.20
C LEU A 73 6.76 6.54 3.43
N LYS A 74 5.99 6.69 2.37
CA LYS A 74 4.59 7.10 2.42
C LYS A 74 3.77 6.15 1.56
N ILE A 75 2.71 5.57 2.11
CA ILE A 75 1.68 4.91 1.32
C ILE A 75 0.60 5.95 0.99
N ASP A 76 0.38 6.15 -0.32
CA ASP A 76 -0.74 6.92 -0.86
C ASP A 76 -1.86 5.94 -1.23
N TYR A 77 -2.90 5.89 -0.40
CA TYR A 77 -3.95 4.87 -0.47
C TYR A 77 -5.17 5.36 -1.25
N LEU A 78 -5.67 4.48 -2.12
CA LEU A 78 -6.84 4.68 -2.96
C LEU A 78 -7.89 3.59 -2.69
N VAL A 79 -9.16 3.99 -2.69
CA VAL A 79 -10.28 3.06 -2.51
C VAL A 79 -10.52 2.23 -3.79
N ALA A 80 -11.40 1.22 -3.70
CA ALA A 80 -11.80 0.43 -4.85
C ALA A 80 -12.24 1.30 -6.04
N GLY A 81 -11.76 0.95 -7.24
CA GLY A 81 -12.19 1.57 -8.49
C GLY A 81 -11.51 2.90 -8.83
N SER A 82 -10.61 3.41 -7.98
CA SER A 82 -9.90 4.68 -8.27
C SER A 82 -8.95 4.61 -9.46
N VAL A 83 -8.26 3.48 -9.65
CA VAL A 83 -7.35 3.24 -10.80
C VAL A 83 -7.84 2.05 -11.62
N VAL A 84 -8.14 0.93 -10.97
CA VAL A 84 -8.66 -0.27 -11.62
C VAL A 84 -9.81 -0.90 -10.82
N GLN A 85 -10.58 -1.80 -11.45
CA GLN A 85 -11.65 -2.51 -10.75
C GLN A 85 -11.10 -3.44 -9.65
N PRO A 86 -11.86 -3.76 -8.59
CA PRO A 86 -11.38 -4.52 -7.44
C PRO A 86 -10.65 -5.84 -7.76
N PHE A 87 -11.17 -6.60 -8.73
CA PHE A 87 -10.59 -7.88 -9.14
C PHE A 87 -9.32 -7.75 -10.02
N GLN A 88 -9.02 -6.53 -10.49
CA GLN A 88 -7.88 -6.24 -11.37
C GLN A 88 -6.66 -5.71 -10.61
N VAL A 89 -6.76 -5.41 -9.31
CA VAL A 89 -5.68 -4.73 -8.60
C VAL A 89 -4.41 -5.57 -8.53
N GLN A 90 -4.51 -6.89 -8.34
CA GLN A 90 -3.34 -7.79 -8.39
C GLN A 90 -2.61 -7.69 -9.74
N ASP A 91 -3.35 -7.65 -10.85
CA ASP A 91 -2.76 -7.52 -12.19
C ASP A 91 -2.16 -6.13 -12.40
N ALA A 92 -2.78 -5.09 -11.84
CA ALA A 92 -2.25 -3.74 -11.89
C ALA A 92 -0.92 -3.63 -11.13
N VAL A 93 -0.79 -4.29 -9.97
CA VAL A 93 0.49 -4.33 -9.24
C VAL A 93 1.54 -5.13 -10.00
N HIS A 94 1.16 -6.32 -10.51
CA HIS A 94 2.08 -7.15 -11.30
C HIS A 94 2.64 -6.40 -12.53
N LYS A 95 1.80 -5.58 -13.18
CA LYS A 95 2.17 -4.76 -14.35
C LYS A 95 2.84 -3.43 -14.01
N GLY A 96 2.99 -3.10 -12.72
CA GLY A 96 3.59 -1.84 -12.27
C GLY A 96 2.70 -0.60 -12.47
N VAL A 97 1.39 -0.77 -12.67
CA VAL A 97 0.43 0.36 -12.71
C VAL A 97 0.16 0.90 -11.31
N LEU A 98 0.20 0.02 -10.31
CA LEU A 98 0.15 0.33 -8.88
C LEU A 98 1.40 -0.27 -8.23
N ASP A 99 1.92 0.37 -7.18
CA ASP A 99 3.08 -0.16 -6.45
C ASP A 99 2.66 -1.25 -5.45
N ALA A 100 1.43 -1.16 -4.95
CA ALA A 100 0.87 -2.11 -3.99
C ALA A 100 -0.65 -2.24 -4.11
N GLY A 101 -1.18 -3.30 -3.51
CA GLY A 101 -2.61 -3.54 -3.41
C GLY A 101 -2.98 -4.12 -2.05
N HIS A 102 -4.17 -3.77 -1.57
CA HIS A 102 -4.74 -4.36 -0.36
C HIS A 102 -5.98 -5.21 -0.69
N HIS A 103 -5.84 -6.54 -0.61
CA HIS A 103 -6.81 -7.53 -1.12
C HIS A 103 -6.92 -8.78 -0.26
N VAL A 104 -7.86 -9.64 -0.64
CA VAL A 104 -8.02 -11.02 -0.17
C VAL A 104 -7.62 -11.98 -1.29
N THR A 105 -6.84 -13.02 -0.97
CA THR A 105 -6.30 -13.97 -1.95
C THR A 105 -7.38 -14.79 -2.66
N ALA A 106 -8.56 -14.95 -2.06
CA ALA A 106 -9.69 -15.67 -2.64
C ALA A 106 -10.23 -15.05 -3.93
N TYR A 107 -9.99 -13.76 -4.17
CA TYR A 107 -10.34 -13.12 -5.44
C TYR A 107 -9.54 -13.67 -6.62
N TRP A 108 -8.46 -14.40 -6.35
CA TRP A 108 -7.60 -15.02 -7.35
C TRP A 108 -7.91 -16.50 -7.56
N TYR A 109 -9.01 -17.01 -6.99
CA TYR A 109 -9.47 -18.38 -7.18
C TYR A 109 -9.58 -18.75 -8.67
N GLY A 110 -10.07 -17.83 -9.50
CA GLY A 110 -10.17 -18.01 -10.95
C GLY A 110 -8.82 -18.13 -11.67
N LYS A 111 -7.72 -17.68 -11.05
CA LYS A 111 -6.34 -17.84 -11.56
C LYS A 111 -5.73 -19.15 -11.09
N ASN A 112 -5.86 -19.44 -9.79
CA ASN A 112 -5.48 -20.73 -9.22
C ASN A 112 -6.30 -20.99 -7.96
N LYS A 113 -6.91 -22.19 -7.88
CA LYS A 113 -7.76 -22.60 -6.76
C LYS A 113 -7.02 -22.59 -5.42
N ALA A 114 -5.70 -22.84 -5.43
CA ALA A 114 -4.86 -22.81 -4.23
C ALA A 114 -4.82 -21.43 -3.56
N ALA A 115 -5.10 -20.34 -4.29
CA ALA A 115 -5.13 -19.00 -3.72
C ALA A 115 -6.15 -18.86 -2.59
N SER A 116 -7.26 -19.61 -2.65
CA SER A 116 -8.25 -19.62 -1.58
C SER A 116 -7.68 -20.18 -0.26
N LEU A 117 -6.72 -21.10 -0.27
CA LEU A 117 -6.13 -21.67 0.96
C LEU A 117 -5.50 -20.59 1.87
N PHE A 118 -5.10 -19.45 1.29
CA PHE A 118 -4.45 -18.36 2.00
C PHE A 118 -5.40 -17.23 2.43
N GLY A 119 -6.71 -17.33 2.19
CA GLY A 119 -7.63 -16.22 2.50
C GLY A 119 -9.09 -16.58 2.75
N THR A 120 -9.61 -17.64 2.13
CA THR A 120 -10.98 -18.16 2.35
C THR A 120 -11.01 -19.68 2.23
N GLY A 121 -9.96 -20.35 2.68
CA GLY A 121 -9.84 -21.80 2.58
C GLY A 121 -10.90 -22.48 3.45
N PRO A 122 -11.20 -23.77 3.21
CA PRO A 122 -11.98 -24.54 4.17
C PRO A 122 -11.29 -24.44 5.53
N VAL A 123 -11.99 -23.83 6.48
CA VAL A 123 -11.49 -23.63 7.84
C VAL A 123 -11.73 -24.94 8.58
N PHE A 124 -10.77 -25.86 8.51
CA PHE A 124 -10.82 -27.14 9.23
C PHE A 124 -10.55 -26.97 10.75
N GLY A 125 -11.25 -26.03 11.38
CA GLY A 125 -11.17 -25.76 12.82
C GLY A 125 -10.12 -24.73 13.26
N THR A 126 -9.45 -24.04 12.33
CA THR A 126 -8.44 -23.01 12.66
C THR A 126 -9.04 -21.61 12.74
N ASN A 127 -8.77 -20.84 13.79
CA ASN A 127 -9.13 -19.43 13.83
C ASN A 127 -8.11 -18.54 13.07
N ALA A 128 -8.45 -17.27 12.92
CA ALA A 128 -7.65 -16.30 12.18
C ALA A 128 -6.21 -16.15 12.70
N SER A 129 -6.01 -16.23 14.01
CA SER A 129 -4.70 -16.14 14.66
C SER A 129 -3.85 -17.39 14.40
N GLN A 130 -4.48 -18.57 14.37
CA GLN A 130 -3.79 -19.83 14.04
C GLN A 130 -3.33 -19.86 12.59
N ILE A 131 -4.16 -19.39 11.65
CA ILE A 131 -3.75 -19.25 10.24
C ILE A 131 -2.60 -18.25 10.13
N LEU A 132 -2.68 -17.09 10.79
CA LEU A 132 -1.59 -16.12 10.78
C LEU A 132 -0.30 -16.70 11.38
N ALA A 133 -0.38 -17.46 12.47
CA ALA A 133 0.77 -18.15 13.04
C ALA A 133 1.37 -19.17 12.08
N TRP A 134 0.55 -19.94 11.36
CA TRP A 134 1.02 -20.86 10.34
C TRP A 134 1.70 -20.14 9.16
N ILE A 135 1.15 -19.01 8.72
CA ILE A 135 1.80 -18.17 7.69
C ILE A 135 3.19 -17.74 8.16
N GLN A 136 3.31 -17.25 9.40
CA GLN A 136 4.55 -16.65 9.91
C GLN A 136 5.61 -17.68 10.36
N TYR A 137 5.17 -18.84 10.88
CA TYR A 137 6.06 -19.79 11.56
C TYR A 137 5.91 -21.24 11.09
N GLY A 138 4.87 -21.55 10.30
CA GLY A 138 4.51 -22.91 9.91
C GLY A 138 4.78 -23.24 8.45
N GLY A 139 5.55 -22.42 7.73
CA GLY A 139 5.86 -22.61 6.32
C GLY A 139 4.84 -22.00 5.34
N GLY A 140 3.80 -21.33 5.84
CA GLY A 140 2.73 -20.81 4.98
C GLY A 140 3.18 -19.64 4.09
N GLN A 141 4.13 -18.83 4.55
CA GLN A 141 4.70 -17.74 3.75
C GLN A 141 5.50 -18.27 2.54
N GLU A 142 6.26 -19.35 2.70
CA GLU A 142 7.03 -20.00 1.65
C GLU A 142 6.10 -20.60 0.59
N MET A 143 5.04 -21.29 1.02
CA MET A 143 4.02 -21.85 0.12
C MET A 143 3.26 -20.75 -0.63
N TYR A 144 2.96 -19.64 0.04
CA TYR A 144 2.32 -18.49 -0.61
C TYR A 144 3.25 -17.86 -1.65
N ARG A 145 4.54 -17.70 -1.34
CA ARG A 145 5.54 -17.19 -2.29
C ARG A 145 5.63 -18.10 -3.52
N GLU A 146 5.73 -19.42 -3.32
CA GLU A 146 5.75 -20.41 -4.41
C GLU A 146 4.52 -20.27 -5.31
N LEU A 147 3.32 -20.21 -4.72
CA LEU A 147 2.09 -20.03 -5.49
C LEU A 147 2.12 -18.75 -6.33
N ILE A 148 2.51 -17.63 -5.73
CA ILE A 148 2.45 -16.32 -6.39
C ILE A 148 3.53 -16.16 -7.46
N GLN A 149 4.77 -16.52 -7.14
CA GLN A 149 5.92 -16.22 -7.99
C GLN A 149 6.25 -17.37 -8.94
N ASP A 150 6.25 -18.61 -8.45
CA ASP A 150 6.74 -19.76 -9.23
C ASP A 150 5.61 -20.39 -10.04
N VAL A 151 4.41 -20.52 -9.45
CA VAL A 151 3.25 -21.13 -10.11
C VAL A 151 2.47 -20.14 -10.97
N LEU A 152 2.16 -18.96 -10.44
CA LEU A 152 1.40 -17.93 -11.16
C LEU A 152 2.28 -16.97 -11.97
N GLY A 153 3.60 -16.97 -11.77
CA GLY A 153 4.52 -16.10 -12.50
C GLY A 153 4.36 -14.61 -12.20
N LEU A 154 3.77 -14.25 -11.05
CA LEU A 154 3.46 -12.87 -10.71
C LEU A 154 4.62 -12.22 -9.98
N ASN A 155 5.00 -11.03 -10.45
CA ASN A 155 5.96 -10.15 -9.79
C ASN A 155 5.32 -9.45 -8.57
N LEU A 156 5.05 -10.23 -7.53
CA LEU A 156 4.38 -9.77 -6.32
C LEU A 156 5.05 -10.37 -5.08
N VAL A 157 5.06 -9.58 -4.01
CA VAL A 157 5.37 -10.02 -2.64
C VAL A 157 4.14 -9.76 -1.80
N GLY A 158 3.58 -10.78 -1.17
CA GLY A 158 2.42 -10.61 -0.29
C GLY A 158 2.84 -10.53 1.17
N PHE A 159 2.18 -9.63 1.89
CA PHE A 159 2.35 -9.44 3.32
C PHE A 159 1.01 -9.69 4.01
N PHE A 160 0.95 -10.70 4.87
CA PHE A 160 -0.23 -10.97 5.67
C PHE A 160 -0.25 -10.02 6.87
N CYS A 161 -0.96 -8.90 6.72
CA CYS A 161 -0.93 -7.78 7.67
C CYS A 161 -2.05 -7.81 8.72
N MET A 162 -3.08 -8.64 8.55
CA MET A 162 -4.15 -8.80 9.52
C MET A 162 -4.79 -10.20 9.50
N PRO A 163 -5.17 -10.74 10.66
CA PRO A 163 -6.02 -11.91 10.73
C PRO A 163 -7.47 -11.51 10.42
N MET A 164 -8.03 -11.99 9.31
CA MET A 164 -9.44 -11.75 9.00
C MET A 164 -10.33 -12.56 9.96
N PRO A 165 -11.24 -11.94 10.72
CA PRO A 165 -12.08 -12.66 11.66
C PRO A 165 -13.07 -13.58 10.93
N THR A 166 -13.64 -14.54 11.66
CA THR A 166 -14.69 -15.41 11.16
C THR A 166 -15.82 -14.60 10.54
N GLN A 167 -16.18 -14.91 9.31
CA GLN A 167 -17.28 -14.27 8.61
C GLN A 167 -18.60 -15.00 8.87
N PRO A 168 -19.73 -14.29 8.96
CA PRO A 168 -21.04 -14.96 8.96
C PRO A 168 -21.24 -15.71 7.63
N LEU A 169 -22.04 -16.77 7.66
CA LEU A 169 -22.37 -17.57 6.48
C LEU A 169 -22.97 -16.72 5.34
N GLY A 170 -23.71 -15.67 5.69
CA GLY A 170 -24.29 -14.74 4.74
C GLY A 170 -25.53 -14.04 5.28
N TRP A 171 -26.23 -13.37 4.37
CA TRP A 171 -27.49 -12.69 4.64
C TRP A 171 -28.60 -13.41 3.89
N PHE A 172 -29.54 -13.99 4.62
CA PHE A 172 -30.58 -14.85 4.06
C PHE A 172 -31.97 -14.30 4.38
N LYS A 173 -32.92 -14.52 3.45
CA LYS A 173 -34.33 -14.16 3.66
C LYS A 173 -35.02 -15.05 4.69
N LYS A 174 -34.54 -16.28 4.86
CA LYS A 174 -35.02 -17.28 5.81
C LYS A 174 -33.87 -17.64 6.73
N GLU A 175 -34.21 -17.95 7.97
CA GLU A 175 -33.24 -18.46 8.95
C GLU A 175 -32.70 -19.83 8.51
N ILE A 176 -31.42 -20.06 8.75
CA ILE A 176 -30.71 -21.30 8.44
C ILE A 176 -30.24 -21.88 9.77
N THR A 177 -30.84 -22.99 10.20
CA THR A 177 -30.59 -23.58 11.53
C THR A 177 -30.10 -25.02 11.46
N SER A 178 -30.23 -25.66 10.30
CA SER A 178 -29.87 -27.05 10.06
C SER A 178 -29.16 -27.25 8.73
N VAL A 179 -28.49 -28.40 8.58
CA VAL A 179 -27.86 -28.80 7.31
C VAL A 179 -28.91 -28.99 6.21
N ASP A 180 -30.14 -29.38 6.56
CA ASP A 180 -31.22 -29.56 5.60
C ASP A 180 -31.66 -28.24 4.95
N ASP A 181 -31.59 -27.12 5.69
CA ASP A 181 -31.88 -25.78 5.16
C ASP A 181 -30.90 -25.34 4.05
N MET A 182 -29.72 -25.98 3.99
CA MET A 182 -28.71 -25.72 2.97
C MET A 182 -28.99 -26.45 1.65
N LYS A 183 -29.86 -27.48 1.66
CA LYS A 183 -30.12 -28.30 0.46
C LYS A 183 -30.83 -27.47 -0.61
N GLY A 184 -30.16 -27.29 -1.74
CA GLY A 184 -30.68 -26.50 -2.86
C GLY A 184 -30.65 -24.99 -2.63
N LEU A 185 -30.05 -24.52 -1.53
CA LEU A 185 -29.89 -23.10 -1.24
C LEU A 185 -28.98 -22.45 -2.28
N LYS A 186 -29.53 -21.52 -3.06
CA LYS A 186 -28.76 -20.67 -3.96
C LYS A 186 -28.36 -19.40 -3.21
N TYR A 187 -27.08 -19.23 -2.96
CA TYR A 187 -26.55 -18.01 -2.35
C TYR A 187 -25.22 -17.62 -2.98
N ARG A 188 -24.85 -16.35 -2.82
CA ARG A 188 -23.60 -15.82 -3.36
C ARG A 188 -22.49 -15.99 -2.33
N THR A 189 -21.39 -16.60 -2.78
CA THR A 189 -20.20 -16.88 -1.98
C THR A 189 -18.93 -16.51 -2.76
N VAL A 190 -17.75 -16.68 -2.16
CA VAL A 190 -16.45 -16.40 -2.79
C VAL A 190 -15.52 -17.61 -2.68
N GLY A 191 -14.72 -17.86 -3.72
CA GLY A 191 -13.66 -18.86 -3.69
C GLY A 191 -14.18 -20.30 -3.52
N LEU A 192 -13.55 -21.06 -2.62
CA LEU A 192 -13.87 -22.47 -2.34
C LEU A 192 -15.19 -22.70 -1.61
N ALA A 193 -15.85 -21.65 -1.10
CA ALA A 193 -17.10 -21.78 -0.37
C ALA A 193 -18.32 -21.94 -1.30
N THR A 194 -18.13 -22.51 -2.50
CA THR A 194 -19.13 -22.67 -3.58
C THR A 194 -19.57 -24.13 -3.71
#